data_AF-A8JHU8-F1
#
_entry.id   AF-A8JHU8-F1
#
_cell.length_a   1.000
_cell.length_b   1.000
_cell.length_c   1.000
_cell.angle_alpha   90.00
_cell.angle_beta   90.00
_cell.angle_gamma   90.00
#
_symmetry.space_group_name_H-M   'P 1'
#
loop_
_entity.id
_entity.type
_entity.pdbx_description
1 polymer ?
#
loop_
_entity_poly.entity_id
_entity_poly.type
_entity_poly.pdbx_seq_one_letter_code
_entity_poly.pdbx_strand_id
1 'polypeptide(L)'
;MNSIPLSLLETAALTVASNVSSYSSLDRVPEDLLLYIFTAVLQQGKLTPKVLRLFKESGRTAVIEQIKALGVKDDLPPVIRDSRNPWLGDKPSLF
;
A
#
# COMPACT_ATOMS: atom_id res chain seq x y z
N MET A 1 -15.61 12.62 27.25
CA MET A 1 -15.40 11.85 26.01
C MET A 1 -15.46 10.39 26.41
N ASN A 2 -16.52 9.67 26.02
CA ASN A 2 -16.67 8.25 26.37
C ASN A 2 -15.72 7.44 25.47
N SER A 3 -14.56 7.07 25.99
CA SER A 3 -13.71 6.05 25.37
C SER A 3 -14.43 4.72 25.50
N ILE A 4 -15.24 4.38 24.50
CA ILE A 4 -15.76 3.02 24.34
C ILE A 4 -14.51 2.14 24.27
N PRO A 5 -14.30 1.19 25.20
CA PRO A 5 -13.13 0.35 25.14
C PRO A 5 -13.21 -0.46 23.86
N LEU A 6 -12.27 -0.19 22.96
CA LEU A 6 -12.09 -1.01 21.76
C LEU A 6 -11.85 -2.44 22.22
N SER A 7 -12.45 -3.40 21.51
CA SER A 7 -12.15 -4.80 21.72
C SER A 7 -10.65 -5.04 21.54
N LEU A 8 -10.13 -6.12 22.14
CA LEU A 8 -8.73 -6.52 21.97
C LEU A 8 -8.39 -6.63 20.47
N LEU A 9 -9.31 -7.18 19.68
CA LEU A 9 -9.16 -7.33 18.25
C LEU A 9 -9.05 -5.98 17.53
N GLU A 10 -9.93 -5.03 17.84
CA GLU A 10 -9.86 -3.68 17.27
C GLU A 10 -8.54 -2.99 17.62
N THR A 11 -8.13 -3.07 18.88
CA THR A 11 -6.88 -2.47 19.35
C THR A 11 -5.68 -3.11 18.66
N ALA A 12 -5.66 -4.45 18.56
CA ALA A 12 -4.61 -5.18 17.86
C ALA A 12 -4.57 -4.82 16.37
N ALA A 13 -5.72 -4.73 15.70
CA ALA A 13 -5.78 -4.35 14.28
C ALA A 13 -5.31 -2.92 14.05
N LEU A 14 -5.66 -1.97 14.93
CA LEU A 14 -5.17 -0.59 14.84
C LEU A 14 -3.66 -0.49 15.08
N THR A 15 -3.12 -1.27 16.03
CA THR A 15 -1.67 -1.35 16.28
C THR A 15 -0.94 -1.95 15.08
N VAL A 16 -1.46 -3.04 14.52
CA VAL A 16 -0.88 -3.69 13.33
C VAL A 16 -0.97 -2.74 12.13
N ALA A 17 -2.12 -2.10 11.89
CA ALA A 17 -2.30 -1.11 10.85
C ALA A 17 -1.31 0.05 10.95
N SER A 18 -1.00 0.50 12.17
CA SER A 18 -0.01 1.57 12.40
C SER A 18 1.43 1.11 12.15
N ASN A 19 1.74 -0.18 12.31
CA ASN A 19 3.08 -0.75 12.15
C ASN A 19 3.22 -1.58 10.88
N VAL A 20 2.21 -1.61 10.01
CA VAL A 20 2.14 -2.53 8.86
C VAL A 20 3.31 -2.33 7.89
N SER A 21 3.85 -1.12 7.81
CA SER A 21 5.01 -0.75 6.99
C SER A 21 6.35 -1.31 7.49
N SER A 22 6.41 -1.79 8.74
CA SER A 22 7.60 -2.39 9.37
C SER A 22 7.69 -3.90 9.17
N TYR A 23 6.59 -4.56 8.78
CA TYR A 23 6.62 -5.99 8.51
C TYR A 23 7.20 -6.27 7.13
N SER A 24 7.76 -7.47 6.97
CA SER A 24 8.36 -7.93 5.71
C SER A 24 7.34 -8.65 4.82
N SER A 25 6.39 -9.38 5.43
CA SER A 25 5.39 -10.19 4.73
C SER A 25 4.18 -10.45 5.64
N LEU A 26 2.99 -10.59 5.06
CA LEU A 26 1.74 -10.92 5.76
C LEU A 26 1.18 -12.30 5.37
N ASP A 27 1.99 -13.16 4.75
CA ASP A 27 1.61 -14.47 4.20
C ASP A 27 0.94 -15.42 5.23
N ARG A 28 1.41 -15.36 6.49
CA ARG A 28 0.96 -16.22 7.60
C ARG A 28 -0.35 -15.76 8.25
N VAL A 29 -0.91 -14.63 7.84
CA VAL A 29 -2.14 -14.09 8.41
C VAL A 29 -3.34 -14.65 7.63
N PRO A 30 -4.39 -15.13 8.31
CA PRO A 30 -5.61 -15.58 7.64
C PRO A 30 -6.31 -14.44 6.89
N GLU A 31 -7.02 -14.79 5.83
CA GLU A 31 -7.62 -13.82 4.90
C GLU A 31 -8.63 -12.87 5.57
N ASP A 32 -9.52 -13.38 6.42
CA ASP A 32 -10.49 -12.55 7.17
C ASP A 32 -9.81 -11.46 8.01
N LEU A 33 -8.69 -11.81 8.63
CA LEU A 33 -7.95 -10.91 9.53
C LEU A 33 -7.13 -9.89 8.72
N LEU A 34 -6.64 -10.29 7.54
CA LEU A 34 -6.02 -9.40 6.57
C LEU A 34 -7.01 -8.33 6.06
N LEU A 35 -8.25 -8.71 5.74
CA LEU A 35 -9.30 -7.76 5.32
C LEU A 35 -9.65 -6.78 6.45
N TYR A 36 -9.72 -7.30 7.68
CA TYR A 36 -9.99 -6.48 8.85
C TYR A 36 -8.87 -5.45 9.10
N ILE A 37 -7.61 -5.88 9.04
CA ILE A 37 -6.45 -4.98 9.14
C ILE A 37 -6.41 -3.99 7.98
N PHE A 38 -6.70 -4.43 6.74
CA PHE A 38 -6.74 -3.56 5.57
C PHE A 38 -7.78 -2.44 5.74
N THR A 39 -8.96 -2.78 6.24
CA THR A 39 -10.01 -1.81 6.56
C THR A 39 -9.56 -0.83 7.64
N ALA A 40 -8.87 -1.31 8.69
CA ALA A 40 -8.31 -0.44 9.73
C ALA A 40 -7.21 0.50 9.17
N VAL A 41 -6.38 0.03 8.23
CA VAL A 41 -5.38 0.87 7.53
C VAL A 41 -6.05 1.97 6.71
N LEU A 42 -7.14 1.64 6.01
CA LEU A 42 -7.94 2.61 5.26
C LEU A 42 -8.58 3.65 6.18
N GLN A 43 -9.14 3.23 7.31
CA GLN A 43 -9.72 4.14 8.31
C GLN A 43 -8.66 5.06 8.94
N GLN A 44 -7.43 4.60 9.10
CA GLN A 44 -6.31 5.45 9.55
C GLN A 44 -5.77 6.38 8.46
N GLY A 45 -6.20 6.24 7.19
CA GLY A 45 -5.67 7.01 6.07
C GLY A 45 -4.19 6.73 5.76
N LYS A 46 -3.63 5.62 6.25
CA LYS A 46 -2.20 5.26 6.10
C LYS A 46 -1.93 4.36 4.89
N LEU A 47 -2.78 4.45 3.87
CA LEU A 47 -2.60 3.69 2.64
C LEU A 47 -1.38 4.23 1.89
N THR A 48 -0.22 3.60 2.08
CA THR A 48 1.01 3.92 1.36
C THR A 48 1.28 2.88 0.27
N PRO A 49 2.05 3.22 -0.78
CA PRO A 49 2.38 2.27 -1.86
C PRO A 49 3.09 1.02 -1.35
N LYS A 50 3.92 1.16 -0.31
CA LYS A 50 4.62 0.05 0.35
C LYS A 50 3.62 -0.93 0.97
N VAL A 51 2.60 -0.41 1.63
CA VAL A 51 1.57 -1.18 2.30
C VAL A 51 0.67 -1.89 1.28
N LEU A 52 0.27 -1.19 0.22
CA LEU A 52 -0.42 -1.80 -0.93
C LEU A 52 0.37 -2.96 -1.54
N ARG A 53 1.68 -2.78 -1.76
CA ARG A 53 2.55 -3.84 -2.27
C ARG A 53 2.55 -5.05 -1.32
N LEU A 54 2.63 -4.81 -0.02
CA LEU A 54 2.65 -5.85 1.00
C LEU A 54 1.34 -6.66 1.05
N PHE A 55 0.20 -5.98 0.89
CA PHE A 55 -1.10 -6.64 0.77
C PHE A 55 -1.25 -7.41 -0.55
N LYS A 56 -0.67 -6.92 -1.65
CA LYS A 56 -0.62 -7.68 -2.92
C LYS A 56 0.27 -8.91 -2.85
N GLU A 57 1.43 -8.79 -2.22
CA GLU A 57 2.38 -9.89 -2.00
C GLU A 57 1.78 -11.01 -1.13
N SER A 58 0.78 -10.71 -0.30
CA SER A 58 0.04 -11.74 0.45
C SER A 58 -0.72 -12.73 -0.44
N GLY A 59 -0.97 -12.39 -1.72
CA GLY A 59 -1.60 -13.28 -2.70
C GLY A 59 -3.06 -13.66 -2.41
N ARG A 60 -3.69 -13.07 -1.39
CA ARG A 60 -5.06 -13.40 -0.98
C ARG A 60 -6.08 -12.75 -1.90
N THR A 61 -6.97 -13.57 -2.47
CA THR A 61 -7.89 -13.15 -3.53
C THR A 61 -8.85 -12.06 -3.07
N ALA A 62 -9.42 -12.19 -1.87
CA ALA A 62 -10.37 -11.21 -1.35
C ALA A 62 -9.72 -9.82 -1.14
N VAL A 63 -8.48 -9.80 -0.66
CA VAL A 63 -7.71 -8.56 -0.44
C VAL A 63 -7.40 -7.89 -1.79
N ILE A 64 -7.02 -8.67 -2.80
CA ILE A 64 -6.75 -8.16 -4.15
C ILE A 64 -8.01 -7.57 -4.78
N GLU A 65 -9.16 -8.23 -4.63
CA GLU A 65 -10.45 -7.71 -5.10
C GLU A 65 -10.81 -6.39 -4.39
N GLN A 66 -10.60 -6.31 -3.08
CA GLN A 66 -10.87 -5.08 -2.33
C GLN A 66 -9.93 -3.93 -2.73
N ILE A 67 -8.65 -4.22 -3.02
CA ILE A 67 -7.70 -3.24 -3.57
C ILE A 67 -8.15 -2.76 -4.96
N LYS A 68 -8.62 -3.68 -5.82
CA LYS A 68 -9.16 -3.32 -7.16
C LYS A 68 -10.43 -2.49 -7.05
N ALA A 69 -11.33 -2.85 -6.14
CA ALA A 69 -12.57 -2.11 -5.88
C ALA A 69 -12.28 -0.69 -5.36
N LEU A 70 -11.18 -0.51 -4.63
CA LEU A 70 -10.70 0.79 -4.19
C LEU A 70 -10.23 1.69 -5.35
N GLY A 71 -10.14 1.16 -6.57
CA GLY A 71 -9.78 1.93 -7.77
C GLY A 71 -8.33 2.43 -7.76
N VAL A 72 -7.45 1.83 -6.94
CA VAL A 72 -6.03 2.20 -6.92
C VAL A 72 -5.43 1.87 -8.29
N LYS A 73 -5.18 2.90 -9.08
CA LYS A 73 -4.32 2.81 -10.25
C LYS A 73 -2.89 2.62 -9.73
N ASP A 74 -2.31 1.44 -9.93
CA ASP A 74 -0.87 1.20 -9.77
C ASP A 74 -0.01 2.10 -10.67
N ASP A 75 -0.65 2.74 -11.65
CA ASP A 75 -0.04 3.67 -12.56
C ASP A 75 0.10 5.05 -11.91
N LEU A 76 1.02 5.16 -10.95
CA LEU A 76 1.86 6.34 -10.95
C LEU A 76 2.65 6.23 -12.25
N PRO A 77 2.40 7.09 -13.26
CA PRO A 77 3.19 7.05 -14.47
C PRO A 77 4.65 7.11 -14.04
N PRO A 78 5.54 6.31 -14.66
CA PRO A 78 6.96 6.44 -14.39
C PRO A 78 7.26 7.93 -14.51
N VAL A 79 7.78 8.53 -13.44
CA VAL A 79 8.25 9.91 -13.52
C VAL A 79 9.35 9.85 -14.56
N ILE A 80 9.01 10.18 -15.80
CA ILE A 80 9.97 10.40 -16.86
C ILE A 80 10.73 11.61 -16.34
N ARG A 81 11.83 11.34 -15.64
CA ARG A 81 12.87 12.33 -15.46
C ARG A 81 13.34 12.56 -16.87
N ASP A 82 12.81 13.60 -17.49
CA ASP A 82 13.32 14.06 -18.77
C ASP A 82 14.81 14.31 -18.55
N SER A 83 15.63 13.35 -18.99
CA SER A 83 17.08 13.39 -18.86
C SER A 83 17.68 14.27 -19.95
N ARG A 84 16.86 15.00 -20.72
CA ARG A 84 17.35 16.04 -21.61
C ARG A 84 17.61 17.26 -20.75
N ASN A 85 18.84 17.32 -20.22
CA ASN A 85 19.40 18.58 -19.79
C ASN A 85 19.30 19.55 -20.98
N PRO A 86 18.63 20.72 -20.85
CA PRO A 86 18.51 21.69 -21.94
C PRO A 86 19.84 22.20 -22.48
N TRP A 87 20.94 21.93 -21.74
CA TRP A 87 22.31 22.29 -22.06
C TRP A 87 23.08 21.21 -22.83
N LEU A 88 22.55 19.99 -22.91
CA LEU A 88 23.16 18.91 -23.67
C LEU A 88 22.60 19.00 -25.09
N GLY A 89 23.10 19.98 -25.84
CA GLY A 89 22.74 20.21 -27.24
C GLY A 89 22.83 18.92 -28.07
N ASP A 90 22.02 18.89 -29.13
CA ASP A 90 21.90 17.77 -30.07
C ASP A 90 23.29 17.19 -30.39
N LYS A 91 23.57 15.98 -29.89
CA LYS A 91 24.79 15.27 -30.29
C LYS A 91 24.55 14.84 -31.73
N PRO A 92 25.31 15.36 -32.72
CA PRO A 92 25.22 14.81 -34.06
C PRO A 92 25.61 13.34 -33.97
N SER A 93 24.66 12.46 -34.28
CA SER A 93 24.92 11.05 -34.50
C SER A 93 25.95 10.95 -35.63
N LEU A 94 27.17 10.54 -35.29
CA LEU A 94 28.17 10.11 -36.27
C LEU A 94 27.70 8.78 -36.86
N PHE A 95 26.94 8.87 -37.95
CA PHE A 95 26.78 7.82 -38.97
C PHE A 95 26.68 8.48 -40.33
#